data_AF-A0A2J6R4F6-F1
#
_entry.id   AF-A0A2J6R4F6-F1
#
_cell.length_a   1.000
_cell.length_b   1.000
_cell.length_c   1.000
_cell.angle_alpha   90.00
_cell.angle_beta   90.00
_cell.angle_gamma   90.00
#
_symmetry.space_group_name_H-M   'P 1'
#
loop_
_entity.id
_entity.type
_entity.pdbx_description
1 polymer ?
#
loop_
_entity_poly.entity_id
_entity_poly.type
_entity_poly.pdbx_seq_one_letter_code
_entity_poly.pdbx_strand_id
1 'polypeptide(L)'
;MPGAFPIGSINLSEPPRQSPTCEPPEAVPDLESDATRKPPRKLERKNLDHKSENDLKNGILHTIRRTGVTRSANGPNLDHGYVYIFKSADWPGYVKIGSTKQAPKEREHQWSTKCKFKCVHITDENDKPFRFYGIIERIVHAELYNEQMKFYCDECGSNHRLSLEKKGEEKLSRWTEHSEWFEISETKAKEVVNKWRDWAIHQEPYKQDARLCTRWLWKHDMGAKWMKGSETEWEAWRHFSWLDEFRLGLHDFKKWLEEVVPPLKKLANTSGSFFLLLAGVCLCIWGVNLVSCLIVMTAFLLYRYCDK
;
A
#
# COMPACT_ATOMS: atom_id res chain seq x y z
N MET A 1 -30.75 50.29 -5.86
CA MET A 1 -29.85 51.16 -5.07
C MET A 1 -28.40 50.76 -5.34
N PRO A 2 -27.75 51.30 -6.39
CA PRO A 2 -26.30 51.20 -6.58
C PRO A 2 -25.61 52.46 -6.07
N GLY A 3 -24.64 52.30 -5.16
CA GLY A 3 -23.85 53.40 -4.59
C GLY A 3 -22.71 53.82 -5.52
N ALA A 4 -22.79 55.06 -5.97
CA ALA A 4 -21.76 55.77 -6.74
C ALA A 4 -20.54 56.13 -5.87
N PHE A 5 -19.35 56.09 -6.46
CA PHE A 5 -18.15 56.73 -5.90
C PHE A 5 -17.71 57.89 -6.82
N PRO A 6 -17.19 58.99 -6.24
CA PRO A 6 -17.00 60.23 -6.96
C PRO A 6 -15.68 60.31 -7.72
N ILE A 7 -15.76 61.05 -8.83
CA ILE A 7 -14.68 61.45 -9.72
C ILE A 7 -13.85 62.54 -9.04
N GLY A 8 -12.56 62.26 -8.78
CA GLY A 8 -11.57 63.24 -8.38
C GLY A 8 -10.68 63.62 -9.55
N SER A 9 -10.78 64.87 -9.99
CA SER A 9 -9.94 65.52 -11.00
C SER A 9 -8.52 65.78 -10.48
N ILE A 10 -7.50 65.36 -11.23
CA ILE A 10 -6.10 65.79 -11.02
C ILE A 10 -5.61 66.50 -12.28
N ASN A 11 -5.17 67.73 -12.07
CA ASN A 11 -4.73 68.67 -13.09
C ASN A 11 -3.24 68.51 -13.39
N LEU A 12 -2.88 68.79 -14.65
CA LEU A 12 -1.54 68.71 -15.22
C LEU A 12 -0.53 69.61 -14.49
N SER A 13 0.72 69.16 -14.37
CA SER A 13 1.95 69.88 -14.78
C SER A 13 3.19 69.11 -14.32
N GLU A 14 3.82 68.33 -15.20
CA GLU A 14 5.18 67.82 -14.98
C GLU A 14 6.08 68.20 -16.17
N PRO A 15 7.29 68.73 -15.92
CA PRO A 15 8.23 69.19 -16.95
C PRO A 15 8.90 68.02 -17.70
N PRO A 16 9.48 68.28 -18.89
CA PRO A 16 10.01 67.23 -19.76
C PRO A 16 11.22 66.54 -19.14
N ARG A 17 11.11 65.21 -18.97
CA ARG A 17 12.21 64.34 -18.54
C ARG A 17 13.30 64.32 -19.61
N GLN A 18 14.50 64.73 -19.20
CA GLN A 18 15.72 64.61 -19.98
C GLN A 18 16.04 63.13 -20.24
N SER A 19 16.37 62.82 -21.49
CA SER A 19 16.82 61.50 -21.92
C SER A 19 18.15 61.13 -21.25
N PRO A 20 18.28 59.92 -20.68
CA PRO A 20 19.55 59.47 -20.13
C PRO A 20 20.54 59.15 -21.26
N THR A 21 21.74 59.70 -21.13
CA THR A 21 22.94 59.47 -21.93
C THR A 21 23.24 57.97 -22.06
N CYS A 22 23.37 57.49 -23.30
CA CYS A 22 23.87 56.15 -23.60
C CYS A 22 25.37 56.10 -23.33
N GLU A 23 25.76 55.60 -22.15
CA GLU A 23 27.11 55.07 -21.95
C GLU A 23 27.15 53.58 -22.33
N PRO A 24 28.19 53.11 -23.03
CA PRO A 24 28.37 51.69 -23.34
C PRO A 24 28.54 50.87 -22.05
N PRO A 25 27.95 49.67 -21.94
CA PRO A 25 28.15 48.83 -20.76
C PRO A 25 29.63 48.47 -20.62
N GLU A 26 30.22 48.79 -19.48
CA GLU A 26 31.53 48.25 -19.08
C GLU A 26 31.49 46.72 -19.14
N ALA A 27 32.54 46.15 -19.71
CA ALA A 27 32.73 44.71 -19.78
C ALA A 27 32.69 44.13 -18.36
N VAL A 28 31.66 43.34 -18.09
CA VAL A 28 31.50 42.59 -16.84
C VAL A 28 32.71 41.66 -16.72
N PRO A 29 33.45 41.66 -15.60
CA PRO A 29 34.54 40.73 -15.36
C PRO A 29 33.99 39.30 -15.46
N ASP A 30 34.68 38.43 -16.19
CA ASP A 30 34.38 37.01 -16.27
C ASP A 30 34.15 36.46 -14.86
N LEU A 31 32.90 36.09 -14.59
CA LEU A 31 32.48 35.47 -13.35
C LEU A 31 33.11 34.07 -13.33
N GLU A 32 34.27 33.96 -12.68
CA GLU A 32 34.88 32.67 -12.34
C GLU A 32 33.82 31.77 -11.73
N SER A 33 33.64 30.59 -12.34
CA SER A 33 32.69 29.59 -11.88
C SER A 33 33.14 29.10 -10.49
N ASP A 34 32.48 29.62 -9.46
CA ASP A 34 32.71 29.27 -8.08
C ASP A 34 32.57 27.75 -7.87
N ALA A 35 33.72 27.09 -7.71
CA ALA A 35 33.86 25.66 -7.45
C ALA A 35 33.32 25.23 -6.07
N THR A 36 32.72 26.14 -5.29
CA THR A 36 32.03 25.79 -4.03
C THR A 36 30.55 25.46 -4.21
N ARG A 37 30.01 25.43 -5.44
CA ARG A 37 28.65 24.96 -5.70
C ARG A 37 28.50 23.49 -5.25
N LYS A 38 27.77 23.28 -4.15
CA LYS A 38 27.30 21.95 -3.73
C LYS A 38 26.76 21.22 -4.97
N PRO A 39 27.23 19.99 -5.27
CA PRO A 39 26.73 19.25 -6.42
C PRO A 39 25.20 19.19 -6.36
N PRO A 40 24.52 19.37 -7.50
CA PRO A 40 23.07 19.40 -7.53
C PRO A 40 22.53 18.10 -6.93
N ARG A 41 21.53 18.23 -6.05
CA ARG A 41 20.72 17.10 -5.59
C ARG A 41 20.39 16.25 -6.81
N LYS A 42 20.59 14.94 -6.73
CA LYS A 42 20.48 14.06 -7.89
C LYS A 42 19.35 13.06 -7.68
N LEU A 43 18.53 12.89 -8.70
CA LEU A 43 17.64 11.75 -8.84
C LEU A 43 18.34 10.71 -9.71
N GLU A 44 18.45 9.49 -9.21
CA GLU A 44 18.98 8.35 -9.97
C GLU A 44 17.98 7.21 -9.93
N ARG A 45 17.93 6.41 -10.98
CA ARG A 45 17.10 5.21 -10.96
C ARG A 45 17.60 4.28 -9.86
N LYS A 46 16.69 3.88 -8.96
CA LYS A 46 17.04 3.02 -7.82
C LYS A 46 17.35 1.59 -8.26
N ASN A 47 16.54 1.09 -9.18
CA ASN A 47 16.58 -0.30 -9.62
C ASN A 47 17.01 -0.33 -11.09
N LEU A 48 18.23 -0.82 -11.33
CA LEU A 48 18.75 -0.98 -12.70
C LEU A 48 18.07 -2.16 -13.41
N ASP A 49 17.76 -3.21 -12.66
CA ASP A 49 17.07 -4.38 -13.17
C ASP A 49 15.57 -4.13 -13.26
N HIS A 50 15.05 -4.25 -14.47
CA HIS A 50 13.63 -4.18 -14.74
C HIS A 50 12.95 -5.50 -14.33
N LYS A 51 11.93 -5.42 -13.47
CA LYS A 51 11.13 -6.58 -13.09
C LYS A 51 10.04 -6.86 -14.11
N SER A 52 9.83 -8.14 -14.41
CA SER A 52 8.66 -8.59 -15.17
C SER A 52 7.37 -8.36 -14.37
N GLU A 53 6.21 -8.35 -15.04
CA GLU A 53 4.90 -8.25 -14.37
C GLU A 53 4.72 -9.34 -13.30
N ASN A 54 5.22 -10.55 -13.58
CA ASN A 54 5.15 -11.66 -12.63
C ASN A 54 6.04 -11.44 -11.40
N ASP A 55 7.21 -10.82 -11.57
CA ASP A 55 8.10 -10.48 -10.46
C ASP A 55 7.56 -9.32 -9.62
N LEU A 56 6.99 -8.31 -10.27
CA LEU A 56 6.25 -7.24 -9.58
C LEU A 56 5.09 -7.83 -8.78
N LYS A 57 4.32 -8.72 -9.40
CA LYS A 57 3.21 -9.42 -8.74
C LYS A 57 3.67 -10.18 -7.49
N ASN A 58 4.74 -10.96 -7.60
CA ASN A 58 5.31 -11.67 -6.46
C ASN A 58 5.81 -10.71 -5.37
N GLY A 59 6.40 -9.57 -5.76
CA GLY A 59 6.81 -8.50 -4.84
C GLY A 59 5.63 -7.87 -4.08
N ILE A 60 4.52 -7.61 -4.78
CA ILE A 60 3.27 -7.10 -4.20
C ILE A 60 2.68 -8.13 -3.23
N LEU A 61 2.48 -9.38 -3.66
CA LEU A 61 1.92 -10.45 -2.82
C LEU A 61 2.78 -10.71 -1.57
N HIS A 62 4.10 -10.76 -1.74
CA HIS A 62 5.02 -10.88 -0.62
C HIS A 62 4.88 -9.71 0.37
N THR A 63 4.70 -8.48 -0.12
CA THR A 63 4.46 -7.31 0.74
C THR A 63 3.12 -7.38 1.47
N ILE A 64 2.06 -7.84 0.79
CA ILE A 64 0.73 -8.06 1.35
C ILE A 64 0.78 -9.09 2.49
N ARG A 65 1.59 -10.15 2.36
CA ARG A 65 1.70 -11.25 3.34
C ARG A 65 2.67 -11.00 4.49
N ARG A 66 3.77 -10.25 4.28
CA ARG A 66 4.92 -10.14 5.22
C ARG A 66 4.61 -9.43 6.54
N THR A 67 3.35 -9.14 6.85
CA THR A 67 2.95 -8.34 8.00
C THR A 67 2.65 -9.25 9.21
N GLY A 68 3.54 -9.19 10.20
CA GLY A 68 3.49 -9.98 11.43
C GLY A 68 4.83 -10.22 12.13
N VAL A 69 5.99 -9.86 11.53
CA VAL A 69 7.31 -10.28 12.07
C VAL A 69 8.24 -9.14 12.50
N THR A 70 8.00 -7.88 12.12
CA THR A 70 8.66 -6.80 12.86
C THR A 70 7.92 -6.60 14.17
N ARG A 71 8.32 -7.36 15.20
CA ARG A 71 8.14 -6.99 16.61
C ARG A 71 8.84 -5.63 16.78
N SER A 72 8.20 -4.55 16.36
CA SER A 72 8.38 -3.29 17.06
C SER A 72 7.99 -3.60 18.50
N ALA A 73 8.81 -3.21 19.47
CA ALA A 73 8.49 -3.36 20.89
C ALA A 73 7.11 -2.76 21.25
N ASN A 74 6.55 -1.93 20.36
CA ASN A 74 5.28 -1.23 20.51
C ASN A 74 4.10 -1.88 19.75
N GLY A 75 4.23 -3.10 19.22
CA GLY A 75 3.16 -3.78 18.48
C GLY A 75 2.88 -3.19 17.07
N PRO A 76 1.94 -3.78 16.30
CA PRO A 76 1.52 -3.21 15.03
C PRO A 76 0.85 -1.86 15.28
N ASN A 77 1.36 -0.83 14.62
CA ASN A 77 0.84 0.52 14.71
C ASN A 77 -0.54 0.58 14.03
N LEU A 78 -1.60 0.48 14.83
CA LEU A 78 -2.99 0.46 14.40
C LEU A 78 -3.59 1.85 14.15
N ASP A 79 -2.79 2.89 14.38
CA ASP A 79 -3.22 4.27 14.21
C ASP A 79 -3.62 4.54 12.76
N HIS A 80 -4.56 5.46 12.62
CA HIS A 80 -4.91 5.98 11.31
C HIS A 80 -3.80 6.91 10.83
N GLY A 81 -3.57 6.91 9.52
CA GLY A 81 -2.59 7.77 8.89
C GLY A 81 -2.86 7.90 7.40
N TYR A 82 -2.00 8.62 6.72
CA TYR A 82 -2.14 9.00 5.33
C TYR A 82 -1.07 8.30 4.50
N VAL A 83 -1.44 7.91 3.29
CA VAL A 83 -0.49 7.76 2.18
C VAL A 83 -0.61 9.05 1.39
N TYR A 84 0.47 9.79 1.14
CA TYR A 84 0.43 11.09 0.46
C TYR A 84 1.20 11.04 -0.85
N ILE A 85 0.90 12.00 -1.74
CA ILE A 85 1.61 12.21 -3.00
C ILE A 85 2.06 13.66 -3.07
N PHE A 86 3.37 13.88 -3.18
CA PHE A 86 3.97 15.21 -3.31
C PHE A 86 4.60 15.39 -4.68
N LYS A 87 4.47 16.60 -5.23
CA LYS A 87 5.25 17.05 -6.39
C LYS A 87 6.17 18.20 -6.02
N SER A 88 7.21 18.42 -6.83
CA SER A 88 8.12 19.54 -6.66
C SER A 88 8.35 20.22 -8.01
N ALA A 89 8.37 21.55 -8.02
CA ALA A 89 8.74 22.33 -9.19
C ALA A 89 10.22 22.11 -9.58
N ASP A 90 11.06 21.72 -8.62
CA ASP A 90 12.47 21.41 -8.84
C ASP A 90 12.67 20.10 -9.61
N TRP A 91 11.65 19.21 -9.60
CA TRP A 91 11.69 17.86 -10.17
C TRP A 91 10.44 17.57 -11.00
N PRO A 92 10.24 18.27 -12.14
CA PRO A 92 9.09 18.03 -13.00
C PRO A 92 9.12 16.60 -13.55
N GLY A 93 7.96 15.96 -13.63
CA GLY A 93 7.84 14.56 -14.07
C GLY A 93 8.11 13.50 -12.98
N TYR A 94 8.47 13.94 -11.76
CA TYR A 94 8.66 13.06 -10.62
C TYR A 94 7.65 13.36 -9.51
N VAL A 95 7.24 12.31 -8.82
CA VAL A 95 6.41 12.40 -7.62
C VAL A 95 7.07 11.69 -6.46
N LYS A 96 6.75 12.15 -5.26
CA LYS A 96 7.13 11.50 -4.01
C LYS A 96 5.91 10.87 -3.37
N ILE A 97 5.96 9.57 -3.13
CA ILE A 97 4.89 8.82 -2.47
C ILE A 97 5.40 8.27 -1.15
N GLY A 98 4.76 8.65 -0.06
CA GLY A 98 5.14 8.18 1.27
C GLY A 98 3.94 8.09 2.20
N SER A 99 4.22 7.78 3.47
CA SER A 99 3.18 7.66 4.48
C SER A 99 3.48 8.40 5.79
N THR A 100 2.45 8.80 6.52
CA THR A 100 2.59 9.61 7.74
C THR A 100 1.38 9.43 8.67
N LYS A 101 1.58 9.62 9.98
CA LYS A 101 0.47 9.76 10.95
C LYS A 101 -0.16 11.14 10.94
N GLN A 102 0.64 12.14 10.59
CA GLN A 102 0.27 13.55 10.64
C GLN A 102 -0.49 13.95 9.38
N ALA A 103 -1.20 15.08 9.42
CA ALA A 103 -1.83 15.60 8.21
C ALA A 103 -0.77 15.86 7.11
N PRO A 104 -1.06 15.58 5.83
CA PRO A 104 -0.09 15.76 4.75
C PRO A 104 0.52 17.17 4.68
N LYS A 105 -0.24 18.21 5.05
CA LYS A 105 0.25 19.60 5.15
C LYS A 105 1.36 19.79 6.19
N GLU A 106 1.27 19.12 7.33
CA GLU A 106 2.35 19.13 8.34
C GLU A 106 3.59 18.40 7.82
N ARG A 107 3.37 17.31 7.08
CA ARG A 107 4.44 16.54 6.46
C ARG A 107 5.14 17.33 5.35
N GLU A 108 4.40 18.08 4.55
CA GLU A 108 4.93 19.04 3.56
C GLU A 108 5.85 20.06 4.24
N HIS A 109 5.41 20.65 5.35
CA HIS A 109 6.24 21.57 6.13
C HIS A 109 7.55 20.92 6.60
N GLN A 110 7.51 19.68 7.09
CA GLN A 110 8.72 18.96 7.50
C GLN A 110 9.72 18.74 6.37
N TRP A 111 9.26 18.44 5.16
CA TRP A 111 10.16 18.29 4.02
C TRP A 111 10.78 19.63 3.61
N SER A 112 10.00 20.72 3.66
CA SER A 112 10.49 22.07 3.39
C SER A 112 11.53 22.54 4.41
N THR A 113 11.45 22.09 5.67
CA THR A 113 12.39 22.51 6.73
C THR A 113 13.59 21.58 6.87
N LYS A 114 13.37 20.27 6.89
CA LYS A 114 14.44 19.27 7.14
C LYS A 114 15.25 18.94 5.91
N CYS A 115 14.60 18.79 4.77
CA CYS A 115 15.26 18.44 3.50
C CYS A 115 15.40 19.64 2.56
N LYS A 116 14.88 20.81 2.96
CA LYS A 116 14.96 22.07 2.23
C LYS A 116 14.62 21.94 0.74
N PHE A 117 13.61 21.16 0.39
CA PHE A 117 13.02 21.19 -0.96
C PHE A 117 11.55 21.56 -0.86
N LYS A 118 11.07 22.32 -1.85
CA LYS A 118 9.67 22.73 -1.91
C LYS A 118 8.86 21.61 -2.53
N CYS A 119 7.82 21.17 -1.84
CA CYS A 119 6.85 20.26 -2.40
C CYS A 119 5.43 20.79 -2.20
N VAL A 120 4.52 20.31 -3.04
CA VAL A 120 3.09 20.62 -2.99
C VAL A 120 2.34 19.30 -2.88
N HIS A 121 1.39 19.24 -1.96
CA HIS A 121 0.50 18.11 -1.84
C HIS A 121 -0.45 17.98 -3.03
N ILE A 122 -0.47 16.79 -3.65
CA ILE A 122 -1.47 16.40 -4.63
C ILE A 122 -2.63 15.76 -3.88
N THR A 123 -3.73 16.50 -3.75
CA THR A 123 -4.94 16.01 -3.09
C THR A 123 -5.82 15.20 -4.03
N ASP A 124 -6.59 14.28 -3.45
CA ASP A 124 -7.62 13.51 -4.13
C ASP A 124 -8.79 13.20 -3.17
N GLU A 125 -9.88 12.63 -3.68
CA GLU A 125 -11.11 12.39 -2.90
C GLU A 125 -10.92 11.41 -1.73
N ASN A 126 -9.91 10.54 -1.83
CA ASN A 126 -9.56 9.51 -0.86
C ASN A 126 -8.36 9.90 0.01
N ASP A 127 -7.98 11.18 0.01
CA ASP A 127 -6.94 11.75 0.87
C ASP A 127 -7.42 11.89 2.32
N LYS A 128 -7.71 10.74 2.94
CA LYS A 128 -8.27 10.61 4.28
C LYS A 128 -7.43 9.64 5.10
N PRO A 129 -7.40 9.79 6.43
CA PRO A 129 -6.63 8.90 7.28
C PRO A 129 -7.32 7.53 7.38
N PHE A 130 -6.54 6.45 7.25
CA PHE A 130 -7.04 5.07 7.34
C PHE A 130 -6.00 4.16 8.03
N ARG A 131 -6.45 2.98 8.47
CA ARG A 131 -5.58 1.99 9.11
C ARG A 131 -4.68 1.31 8.09
N PHE A 132 -3.54 0.79 8.53
CA PHE A 132 -2.61 0.05 7.67
C PHE A 132 -2.00 0.87 6.52
N TYR A 133 -2.03 2.21 6.63
CA TYR A 133 -1.48 3.14 5.65
C TYR A 133 -0.01 2.86 5.29
N GLY A 134 0.83 2.49 6.26
CA GLY A 134 2.23 2.09 6.01
C GLY A 134 2.40 0.71 5.36
N ILE A 135 1.37 -0.14 5.34
CA ILE A 135 1.37 -1.37 4.51
C ILE A 135 1.04 -0.98 3.07
N ILE A 136 0.05 -0.11 2.88
CA ILE A 136 -0.33 0.37 1.54
C ILE A 136 0.80 1.12 0.85
N GLU A 137 1.54 1.97 1.56
CA GLU A 137 2.75 2.61 1.01
C GLU A 137 3.73 1.57 0.44
N ARG A 138 4.01 0.51 1.20
CA ARG A 138 4.95 -0.54 0.77
C ARG A 138 4.42 -1.32 -0.44
N ILE A 139 3.10 -1.53 -0.51
CA ILE A 139 2.47 -2.17 -1.67
C ILE A 139 2.60 -1.27 -2.91
N VAL A 140 2.31 0.03 -2.77
CA VAL A 140 2.48 1.01 -3.86
C VAL A 140 3.93 1.06 -4.33
N HIS A 141 4.90 1.06 -3.42
CA HIS A 141 6.32 1.02 -3.76
C HIS A 141 6.72 -0.28 -4.45
N ALA A 142 6.11 -1.41 -4.08
CA ALA A 142 6.37 -2.70 -4.71
C ALA A 142 5.80 -2.77 -6.14
N GLU A 143 4.65 -2.14 -6.38
CA GLU A 143 4.08 -2.01 -7.72
C GLU A 143 4.94 -1.08 -8.59
N LEU A 144 5.31 0.09 -8.06
CA LEU A 144 6.10 1.11 -8.75
C LEU A 144 7.61 0.86 -8.68
N TYR A 145 8.02 -0.40 -8.58
CA TYR A 145 9.42 -0.76 -8.37
C TYR A 145 10.31 -0.30 -9.54
N ASN A 146 9.81 -0.43 -10.77
CA ASN A 146 10.59 -0.14 -11.98
C ASN A 146 10.78 1.37 -12.19
N GLU A 147 9.88 2.19 -11.63
CA GLU A 147 9.84 3.64 -11.74
C GLU A 147 10.50 4.33 -10.53
N GLN A 148 10.99 3.56 -9.56
CA GLN A 148 11.52 4.07 -8.30
C GLN A 148 12.88 4.76 -8.48
N MET A 149 13.01 5.94 -7.88
CA MET A 149 14.18 6.80 -7.92
C MET A 149 14.80 6.92 -6.52
N LYS A 150 16.13 7.03 -6.47
CA LYS A 150 16.91 7.49 -5.31
C LYS A 150 17.11 8.99 -5.42
N PHE A 151 16.72 9.69 -4.37
CA PHE A 151 17.03 11.10 -4.18
C PHE A 151 18.11 11.23 -3.11
N TYR A 152 19.26 11.78 -3.47
CA TYR A 152 20.36 12.03 -2.54
C TYR A 152 20.20 13.40 -1.89
N CYS A 153 19.88 13.42 -0.60
CA CYS A 153 19.71 14.64 0.19
C CYS A 153 20.93 14.90 1.07
N ASP A 154 21.50 16.09 0.96
CA ASP A 154 22.64 16.56 1.77
C ASP A 154 22.22 17.33 3.03
N GLU A 155 20.91 17.56 3.23
CA GLU A 155 20.38 18.40 4.31
C GLU A 155 19.91 17.59 5.52
N CYS A 156 19.26 16.43 5.31
CA CYS A 156 18.65 15.66 6.41
C CYS A 156 19.62 14.65 7.08
N GLY A 157 20.92 14.91 6.97
CA GLY A 157 22.04 14.01 7.27
C GLY A 157 21.82 12.97 8.38
N SER A 158 22.07 11.69 8.06
CA SER A 158 22.10 10.49 8.94
C SER A 158 20.91 10.22 9.88
N ASN A 159 19.97 11.15 10.03
CA ASN A 159 18.81 11.03 10.91
C ASN A 159 17.65 10.24 10.27
N HIS A 160 17.75 9.93 8.97
CA HIS A 160 16.91 8.91 8.33
C HIS A 160 17.69 7.61 8.22
N ARG A 161 17.61 6.80 9.28
CA ARG A 161 18.22 5.47 9.31
C ARG A 161 17.41 4.51 8.44
N LEU A 162 17.64 4.49 7.13
CA LEU A 162 17.34 3.30 6.34
C LEU A 162 18.56 2.39 6.43
N SER A 163 18.39 1.36 7.25
CA SER A 163 19.33 0.30 7.54
C SER A 163 20.05 -0.21 6.29
N LEU A 164 21.38 -0.11 6.27
CA LEU A 164 22.32 -1.12 5.79
C LEU A 164 23.74 -0.65 6.14
N GLU A 165 24.01 -0.35 7.40
CA GLU A 165 25.40 -0.17 7.85
C GLU A 165 26.01 -1.56 8.08
N LYS A 166 26.78 -2.05 7.10
CA LYS A 166 27.86 -3.01 7.38
C LYS A 166 28.82 -2.32 8.34
N LYS A 167 28.99 -2.88 9.55
CA LYS A 167 30.01 -2.44 10.50
C LYS A 167 31.39 -2.57 9.83
N GLY A 168 32.05 -1.45 9.56
CA GLY A 168 33.48 -1.46 9.19
C GLY A 168 33.94 -0.35 8.23
N GLU A 169 33.03 0.31 7.52
CA GLU A 169 33.42 1.40 6.59
C GLU A 169 33.22 2.77 7.24
N GLU A 170 34.27 3.59 7.20
CA GLU A 170 34.26 4.97 7.69
C GLU A 170 33.07 5.76 7.12
N LYS A 171 32.45 6.60 7.98
CA LYS A 171 31.36 7.54 7.65
C LYS A 171 31.78 8.51 6.53
N LEU A 172 31.65 8.08 5.29
CA LEU A 172 31.90 8.91 4.10
C LEU A 172 30.64 9.18 3.27
N SER A 173 29.43 8.82 3.76
CA SER A 173 28.20 9.29 3.13
C SER A 173 27.69 10.57 3.79
N ARG A 174 28.06 11.72 3.21
CA ARG A 174 27.45 13.04 3.50
C ARG A 174 25.95 13.09 3.14
N TRP A 175 25.43 12.06 2.48
CA TRP A 175 24.14 12.05 1.81
C TRP A 175 23.20 11.03 2.43
N THR A 176 21.93 11.41 2.53
CA THR A 176 20.83 10.54 2.95
C THR A 176 20.04 10.15 1.72
N GLU A 177 19.87 8.85 1.49
CA GLU A 177 19.07 8.34 0.38
C GLU A 177 17.57 8.33 0.74
N HIS A 178 16.77 9.00 -0.08
CA HIS A 178 15.31 8.86 -0.07
C HIS A 178 14.88 8.02 -1.26
N SER A 179 14.25 6.88 -1.00
CA SER A 179 13.75 5.98 -2.05
C SER A 179 12.25 6.13 -2.34
N GLU A 180 11.64 7.19 -1.83
CA GLU A 180 10.21 7.47 -1.95
C GLU A 180 9.85 8.28 -3.21
N TRP A 181 10.77 8.42 -4.17
CA TRP A 181 10.56 9.19 -5.41
C TRP A 181 10.31 8.26 -6.60
N PHE A 182 9.49 8.69 -7.55
CA PHE A 182 9.04 7.90 -8.69
C PHE A 182 8.96 8.74 -9.96
N GLU A 183 9.44 8.18 -11.08
CA GLU A 183 9.35 8.77 -12.42
C GLU A 183 8.01 8.42 -13.08
N ILE A 184 6.93 9.06 -12.62
CA ILE A 184 5.56 8.84 -13.13
C ILE A 184 4.75 10.15 -13.12
N SER A 185 3.68 10.18 -13.93
CA SER A 185 2.74 11.31 -13.95
C SER A 185 1.91 11.39 -12.67
N GLU A 186 1.41 12.60 -12.35
CA GLU A 186 0.48 12.83 -11.23
C GLU A 186 -0.77 11.94 -11.32
N THR A 187 -1.30 11.76 -12.54
CA THR A 187 -2.47 10.92 -12.81
C THR A 187 -2.18 9.45 -12.46
N LYS A 188 -1.04 8.91 -12.90
CA LYS A 188 -0.68 7.52 -12.59
C LYS A 188 -0.44 7.32 -11.09
N ALA A 189 0.21 8.30 -10.45
CA ALA A 189 0.43 8.27 -9.01
C ALA A 189 -0.90 8.19 -8.24
N LYS A 190 -1.87 9.02 -8.59
CA LYS A 190 -3.22 9.01 -8.00
C LYS A 190 -3.93 7.67 -8.23
N GLU A 191 -3.91 7.16 -9.46
CA GLU A 191 -4.53 5.88 -9.80
C GLU A 191 -3.97 4.72 -8.95
N VAL A 192 -2.65 4.59 -8.88
CA VAL A 192 -1.98 3.50 -8.14
C VAL A 192 -2.21 3.65 -6.63
N VAL A 193 -2.11 4.85 -6.10
CA VAL A 193 -2.33 5.06 -4.66
C VAL A 193 -3.80 4.80 -4.30
N ASN A 194 -4.75 5.34 -5.08
CA ASN A 194 -6.18 5.20 -4.78
C ASN A 194 -6.66 3.76 -4.88
N LYS A 195 -6.25 2.99 -5.90
CA LYS A 195 -6.69 1.60 -6.03
C LYS A 195 -6.28 0.74 -4.81
N TRP A 196 -5.11 1.01 -4.21
CA TRP A 196 -4.67 0.29 -3.00
C TRP A 196 -5.27 0.84 -1.71
N ARG A 197 -5.53 2.16 -1.62
CA ARG A 197 -6.31 2.75 -0.52
C ARG A 197 -7.72 2.15 -0.50
N ASP A 198 -8.40 2.14 -1.65
CA ASP A 198 -9.75 1.62 -1.78
C ASP A 198 -9.83 0.15 -1.43
N TRP A 199 -8.85 -0.64 -1.87
CA TRP A 199 -8.72 -2.04 -1.46
C TRP A 199 -8.61 -2.17 0.06
N ALA A 200 -7.71 -1.43 0.71
CA ALA A 200 -7.56 -1.51 2.17
C ALA A 200 -8.83 -1.08 2.93
N ILE A 201 -9.46 0.02 2.49
CA ILE A 201 -10.60 0.63 3.17
C ILE A 201 -11.86 -0.22 2.99
N HIS A 202 -12.19 -0.61 1.76
CA HIS A 202 -13.47 -1.26 1.47
C HIS A 202 -13.43 -2.78 1.66
N GLN A 203 -12.27 -3.40 1.52
CA GLN A 203 -12.15 -4.87 1.64
C GLN A 203 -11.67 -5.35 3.00
N GLU A 204 -11.16 -4.43 3.83
CA GLU A 204 -10.63 -4.66 5.17
C GLU A 204 -9.81 -5.96 5.26
N PRO A 205 -8.70 -6.07 4.51
CA PRO A 205 -8.01 -7.34 4.34
C PRO A 205 -7.27 -7.82 5.59
N TYR A 206 -6.99 -6.91 6.52
CA TYR A 206 -6.17 -7.13 7.70
C TYR A 206 -6.98 -7.16 9.00
N LYS A 207 -6.55 -8.02 9.91
CA LYS A 207 -6.98 -8.03 11.32
C LYS A 207 -6.26 -6.94 12.11
N GLN A 208 -6.64 -6.77 13.38
CA GLN A 208 -5.98 -5.82 14.28
C GLN A 208 -4.48 -6.10 14.53
N ASP A 209 -4.01 -7.32 14.31
CA ASP A 209 -2.59 -7.65 14.41
C ASP A 209 -1.82 -7.40 13.09
N ALA A 210 -2.46 -6.72 12.13
CA ALA A 210 -1.97 -6.49 10.77
C ALA A 210 -1.70 -7.77 9.95
N ARG A 211 -2.22 -8.93 10.37
CA ARG A 211 -2.21 -10.16 9.56
C ARG A 211 -3.44 -10.21 8.67
N LEU A 212 -3.31 -10.86 7.51
CA LEU A 212 -4.46 -11.09 6.65
C LEU A 212 -5.55 -11.89 7.39
N CYS A 213 -6.80 -11.52 7.20
CA CYS A 213 -7.91 -12.38 7.60
C CYS A 213 -7.98 -13.65 6.72
N THR A 214 -8.68 -14.68 7.19
CA THR A 214 -8.67 -16.02 6.56
C THR A 214 -9.04 -15.97 5.07
N ARG A 215 -10.09 -15.21 4.73
CA ARG A 215 -10.53 -15.03 3.33
C ARG A 215 -9.44 -14.42 2.44
N TRP A 216 -8.72 -13.43 2.94
CA TRP A 216 -7.66 -12.75 2.19
C TRP A 216 -6.37 -13.54 2.16
N LEU A 217 -6.10 -14.38 3.17
CA LEU A 217 -5.01 -15.35 3.13
C LEU A 217 -5.24 -16.41 2.04
N TRP A 218 -6.47 -16.96 1.97
CA TRP A 218 -6.86 -17.86 0.89
C TRP A 218 -6.74 -17.16 -0.48
N LYS A 219 -7.24 -15.93 -0.60
CA LYS A 219 -7.19 -15.18 -1.86
C LYS A 219 -5.75 -14.82 -2.28
N HIS A 220 -4.88 -14.52 -1.32
CA HIS A 220 -3.45 -14.38 -1.54
C HIS A 220 -2.84 -15.67 -2.12
N ASP A 221 -3.08 -16.81 -1.47
CA ASP A 221 -2.50 -18.09 -1.88
C ASP A 221 -3.04 -18.57 -3.24
N MET A 222 -4.29 -18.22 -3.56
CA MET A 222 -4.83 -18.37 -4.90
C MET A 222 -4.09 -17.47 -5.89
N GLY A 223 -4.02 -16.15 -5.64
CA GLY A 223 -3.36 -15.19 -6.53
C GLY A 223 -1.91 -15.57 -6.84
N ALA A 224 -1.18 -16.08 -5.85
CA ALA A 224 0.19 -16.59 -6.02
C ALA A 224 0.29 -17.72 -7.06
N LYS A 225 -0.76 -18.54 -7.22
CA LYS A 225 -0.80 -19.70 -8.13
C LYS A 225 -1.28 -19.35 -9.53
N TRP A 226 -2.31 -18.51 -9.68
CA TRP A 226 -3.00 -18.32 -10.97
C TRP A 226 -2.71 -16.99 -11.66
N MET A 227 -2.32 -15.94 -10.93
CA MET A 227 -2.07 -14.64 -11.55
C MET A 227 -0.70 -14.60 -12.23
N LYS A 228 -0.65 -13.98 -13.40
CA LYS A 228 0.57 -13.60 -14.13
C LYS A 228 1.01 -12.18 -13.81
N GLY A 229 0.12 -11.34 -13.29
CA GLY A 229 0.42 -10.00 -12.81
C GLY A 229 -0.15 -8.87 -13.67
N SER A 230 -1.06 -9.16 -14.61
CA SER A 230 -1.68 -8.11 -15.42
C SER A 230 -2.61 -7.23 -14.59
N GLU A 231 -2.85 -5.99 -15.03
CA GLU A 231 -3.75 -5.09 -14.30
C GLU A 231 -5.19 -5.64 -14.21
N THR A 232 -5.67 -6.31 -15.26
CA THR A 232 -7.00 -6.94 -15.27
C THR A 232 -7.13 -8.06 -14.24
N GLU A 233 -6.08 -8.86 -14.05
CA GLU A 233 -6.04 -9.88 -13.00
C GLU A 233 -5.99 -9.23 -11.61
N TRP A 234 -5.24 -8.14 -11.44
CA TRP A 234 -5.19 -7.39 -10.19
C TRP A 234 -6.51 -6.74 -9.83
N GLU A 235 -7.22 -6.18 -10.81
CA GLU A 235 -8.54 -5.60 -10.62
C GLU A 235 -9.53 -6.66 -10.11
N ALA A 236 -9.57 -7.84 -10.73
CA ALA A 236 -10.38 -8.96 -10.25
C ALA A 236 -9.93 -9.46 -8.86
N TRP A 237 -8.61 -9.49 -8.62
CA TRP A 237 -8.06 -9.95 -7.35
C TRP A 237 -8.40 -9.01 -6.17
N ARG A 238 -8.39 -7.70 -6.39
CA ARG A 238 -8.70 -6.70 -5.34
C ARG A 238 -10.16 -6.73 -4.86
N HIS A 239 -11.08 -7.35 -5.59
CA HIS A 239 -12.50 -7.41 -5.21
C HIS A 239 -12.87 -8.78 -4.67
N PHE A 240 -13.25 -8.91 -3.39
CA PHE A 240 -13.75 -10.19 -2.88
C PHE A 240 -15.21 -10.40 -3.29
N SER A 241 -15.44 -11.21 -4.33
CA SER A 241 -16.77 -11.42 -4.91
C SER A 241 -17.53 -12.57 -4.24
N TRP A 242 -18.84 -12.67 -4.50
CA TRP A 242 -19.65 -13.82 -4.07
C TRP A 242 -19.12 -15.15 -4.65
N LEU A 243 -18.50 -15.13 -5.83
CA LEU A 243 -17.84 -16.30 -6.41
C LEU A 243 -16.62 -16.72 -5.60
N ASP A 244 -15.85 -15.76 -5.06
CA ASP A 244 -14.73 -16.06 -4.18
C ASP A 244 -15.22 -16.66 -2.85
N GLU A 245 -16.33 -16.15 -2.32
CA GLU A 245 -16.97 -16.69 -1.11
C GLU A 245 -17.44 -18.13 -1.32
N PHE A 246 -18.11 -18.42 -2.44
CA PHE A 246 -18.50 -19.78 -2.81
C PHE A 246 -17.29 -20.71 -2.98
N ARG A 247 -16.24 -20.26 -3.67
CA ARG A 247 -15.00 -21.04 -3.86
C ARG A 247 -14.27 -21.30 -2.55
N LEU A 248 -14.24 -20.33 -1.65
CA LEU A 248 -13.70 -20.50 -0.31
C LEU A 248 -14.51 -21.54 0.47
N GLY A 249 -15.84 -21.46 0.43
CA GLY A 249 -16.72 -22.45 1.06
C GLY A 249 -16.50 -23.86 0.51
N LEU A 250 -16.37 -24.02 -0.80
CA LEU A 250 -16.06 -25.31 -1.43
C LEU A 250 -14.67 -25.82 -1.04
N HIS A 251 -13.68 -24.92 -0.97
CA HIS A 251 -12.33 -25.25 -0.52
C HIS A 251 -12.33 -25.76 0.92
N ASP A 252 -13.03 -25.07 1.82
CA ASP A 252 -13.12 -25.43 3.23
C ASP A 252 -13.91 -26.73 3.43
N PHE A 253 -15.00 -26.93 2.67
CA PHE A 253 -15.74 -28.19 2.64
C PHE A 253 -14.87 -29.35 2.16
N LYS A 254 -14.10 -29.17 1.09
CA LYS A 254 -13.17 -30.19 0.58
C LYS A 254 -12.12 -30.54 1.63
N LYS A 255 -11.54 -29.53 2.29
CA LYS A 255 -10.54 -29.73 3.35
C LYS A 255 -11.13 -30.50 4.53
N TRP A 256 -12.33 -30.11 4.98
CA TRP A 256 -13.06 -30.82 6.02
C TRP A 256 -13.33 -32.27 5.63
N LEU A 257 -13.74 -32.53 4.38
CA LEU A 257 -13.97 -33.88 3.87
C LEU A 257 -12.68 -34.71 3.91
N GLU A 258 -11.54 -34.14 3.51
CA GLU A 258 -10.22 -34.80 3.58
C GLU A 258 -9.80 -35.15 5.02
N GLU A 259 -10.17 -34.32 6.00
CA GLU A 259 -9.90 -34.57 7.43
C GLU A 259 -10.84 -35.61 8.03
N VAL A 260 -12.11 -35.63 7.60
CA VAL A 260 -13.16 -36.47 8.18
C VAL A 260 -13.26 -37.85 7.51
N VAL A 261 -13.00 -37.95 6.21
CA VAL A 261 -13.11 -39.22 5.47
C VAL A 261 -12.22 -40.34 6.01
N PRO A 262 -10.94 -40.12 6.38
CA PRO A 262 -10.10 -41.21 6.89
C PRO A 262 -10.61 -41.79 8.22
N PRO A 263 -10.98 -40.99 9.23
CA PRO A 263 -11.70 -41.48 10.41
C PRO A 263 -13.00 -42.21 10.07
N LEU A 264 -13.82 -41.67 9.16
CA LEU A 264 -15.09 -42.30 8.77
C LEU A 264 -14.86 -43.65 8.07
N LYS A 265 -13.83 -43.79 7.24
CA LYS A 265 -13.46 -45.08 6.61
C LYS A 265 -12.99 -46.09 7.66
N LYS A 266 -12.20 -45.65 8.65
CA LYS A 266 -11.76 -46.51 9.77
C LYS A 266 -12.94 -46.98 10.61
N LEU A 267 -13.89 -46.09 10.88
CA LEU A 267 -15.16 -46.40 11.51
C LEU A 267 -15.93 -47.41 10.67
N ALA A 268 -16.17 -47.14 9.37
CA ALA A 268 -16.92 -48.00 8.45
C ALA A 268 -16.44 -49.45 8.43
N ASN A 269 -15.12 -49.64 8.55
CA ASN A 269 -14.49 -50.95 8.53
C ASN A 269 -14.53 -51.68 9.90
N THR A 270 -15.07 -51.05 10.94
CA THR A 270 -15.33 -51.65 12.25
C THR A 270 -16.75 -52.22 12.25
N SER A 271 -16.89 -53.53 12.45
CA SER A 271 -18.19 -54.22 12.49
C SER A 271 -19.14 -53.51 13.47
N GLY A 272 -20.33 -53.11 13.00
CA GLY A 272 -21.32 -52.32 13.76
C GLY A 272 -21.36 -50.81 13.46
N SER A 273 -20.40 -50.26 12.70
CA SER A 273 -20.24 -48.81 12.50
C SER A 273 -21.12 -48.17 11.41
N PHE A 274 -21.79 -48.95 10.56
CA PHE A 274 -22.59 -48.41 9.45
C PHE A 274 -23.69 -47.44 9.94
N PHE A 275 -24.30 -47.74 11.08
CA PHE A 275 -25.35 -46.92 11.67
C PHE A 275 -24.83 -45.58 12.23
N LEU A 276 -23.62 -45.55 12.80
CA LEU A 276 -22.99 -44.32 13.29
C LEU A 276 -22.59 -43.38 12.15
N LEU A 277 -22.17 -43.94 11.01
CA LEU A 277 -21.86 -43.17 9.81
C LEU A 277 -23.11 -42.58 9.17
N LEU A 278 -24.18 -43.37 9.06
CA LEU A 278 -25.46 -42.91 8.51
C LEU A 278 -26.06 -41.77 9.36
N ALA A 279 -25.99 -41.93 10.69
CA ALA A 279 -26.38 -40.92 11.66
C ALA A 279 -25.54 -39.63 11.56
N GLY A 280 -24.22 -39.76 11.46
CA GLY A 280 -23.31 -38.62 11.30
C GLY A 280 -23.53 -37.86 9.99
N VAL A 281 -23.76 -38.57 8.88
CA VAL A 281 -24.08 -37.96 7.57
C VAL A 281 -25.44 -37.23 7.62
N CYS A 282 -26.45 -37.79 8.29
CA CYS A 282 -27.73 -37.10 8.49
C CYS A 282 -27.57 -35.80 9.28
N LEU A 283 -26.75 -35.81 10.35
CA LEU A 283 -26.44 -34.61 11.14
C LEU A 283 -25.65 -33.56 10.36
N CYS A 284 -24.78 -33.98 9.44
CA CYS A 284 -23.99 -33.06 8.62
C CYS A 284 -24.81 -32.41 7.50
N ILE A 285 -25.71 -33.15 6.85
CA ILE A 285 -26.51 -32.64 5.73
C ILE A 285 -27.67 -31.74 6.22
N TRP A 286 -28.28 -32.08 7.37
CA TRP A 286 -29.49 -31.40 7.85
C TRP A 286 -29.20 -30.41 8.99
N GLY A 287 -27.94 -30.33 9.42
CA GLY A 287 -27.52 -29.62 10.62
C GLY A 287 -27.93 -30.36 11.90
N VAL A 288 -27.37 -29.93 13.03
CA VAL A 288 -27.81 -30.42 14.35
C VAL A 288 -29.13 -29.73 14.70
N ASN A 289 -30.23 -30.41 14.43
CA ASN A 289 -31.57 -29.98 14.79
C ASN A 289 -32.28 -31.15 15.48
N LEU A 290 -33.41 -30.86 16.14
CA LEU A 290 -34.10 -31.86 16.95
C LEU A 290 -34.46 -33.12 16.14
N VAL A 291 -34.82 -32.94 14.85
CA VAL A 291 -35.23 -34.02 13.96
C VAL A 291 -34.04 -34.92 13.60
N SER A 292 -32.89 -34.34 13.28
CA SER A 292 -31.68 -35.12 12.98
C SER A 292 -31.19 -35.89 14.23
N CYS A 293 -31.30 -35.31 15.43
CA CYS A 293 -31.01 -36.03 16.68
C CYS A 293 -31.96 -37.21 16.95
N LEU A 294 -33.26 -37.06 16.68
CA LEU A 294 -34.25 -38.13 16.87
C LEU A 294 -34.03 -39.31 15.89
N ILE A 295 -33.64 -39.01 14.65
CA ILE A 295 -33.29 -40.04 13.65
C ILE A 295 -32.07 -40.84 14.10
N VAL A 296 -31.02 -40.16 14.59
CA VAL A 296 -29.82 -40.81 15.14
C VAL A 296 -30.17 -41.71 16.34
N MET A 297 -30.97 -41.20 17.29
CA MET A 297 -31.40 -41.96 18.47
C MET A 297 -32.22 -43.20 18.11
N THR A 298 -33.14 -43.08 17.16
CA THR A 298 -33.98 -44.19 16.72
C THR A 298 -33.15 -45.27 16.01
N ALA A 299 -32.22 -44.86 15.13
CA ALA A 299 -31.30 -45.78 14.46
C ALA A 299 -30.39 -46.51 15.47
N PHE A 300 -29.92 -45.81 16.50
CA PHE A 300 -29.10 -46.42 17.56
C PHE A 300 -29.88 -47.44 18.41
N LEU A 301 -31.14 -47.14 18.75
CA LEU A 301 -32.00 -48.06 19.49
C LEU A 301 -32.33 -49.31 18.67
N LEU A 302 -32.60 -49.16 17.37
CA LEU A 302 -32.82 -50.28 16.46
C LEU A 302 -31.57 -51.16 16.30
N TYR A 303 -30.39 -50.55 16.20
CA TYR A 303 -29.12 -51.27 16.18
C TYR A 303 -28.93 -52.12 17.45
N ARG A 304 -29.12 -51.52 18.64
CA ARG A 304 -29.04 -52.20 19.94
C ARG A 304 -30.06 -53.34 20.09
N TYR A 305 -31.19 -53.25 19.40
CA TYR A 305 -32.22 -54.27 19.39
C TYR A 305 -31.84 -55.46 18.50
N CYS A 306 -31.21 -55.22 17.36
CA CYS A 306 -30.78 -56.28 16.42
C CYS A 306 -29.48 -56.99 16.83
N ASP A 307 -28.70 -56.44 17.76
CA ASP A 307 -27.43 -57.01 18.27
C ASP A 307 -27.63 -57.92 19.51
N LYS A 308 -28.88 -58.24 19.85
CA LYS A 308 -29.29 -59.23 20.87
C LYS A 308 -29.93 -60.44 20.20
#